data_AF-A0A957L7H9-F1
#
_entry.id   AF-A0A957L7H9-F1
#
_cell.length_a   1.000
_cell.length_b   1.000
_cell.length_c   1.000
_cell.angle_alpha   90.00
_cell.angle_beta   90.00
_cell.angle_gamma   90.00
#
_symmetry.space_group_name_H-M   'P 1'
#
loop_
_entity.id
_entity.type
_entity.pdbx_description
1 polymer ?
#
loop_
_entity_poly.entity_id
_entity_poly.type
_entity_poly.pdbx_seq_one_letter_code
_entity_poly.pdbx_strand_id
1 'polypeptide(L)'
;MIGFDFPVKPEWVYDTHQLCQPEMLVDDLIGQVLQTTMRELGGEKTRRNTLSNIIRYLIRTEGAPSSRSRKLAETDALVAAARQWPVTSVQPIYLTRILLLNDVAYAAARFVAQRYDVGDTITRSDIRQQIISEFGERKVVLNAVSSFVRTLDYFGVFVATEGHGVYRFNGRLRISVELFPLLILAWLERYQTPQIDLEAFRNEPAFH
;
A
#
# COMPACT_ATOMS: atom_id res chain seq x y z
N MET A 1 -0.15 -13.34 -2.12
CA MET A 1 -0.63 -13.13 -3.53
C MET A 1 0.16 -11.97 -4.11
N ILE A 2 0.78 -12.12 -5.29
CA ILE A 2 1.80 -11.18 -5.80
C ILE A 2 1.21 -9.85 -6.35
N GLY A 3 -0.11 -9.77 -6.58
CA GLY A 3 -0.75 -8.70 -7.35
C GLY A 3 -0.56 -7.28 -6.81
N PHE A 4 0.38 -6.54 -7.39
CA PHE A 4 0.57 -5.10 -7.18
C PHE A 4 1.04 -4.43 -8.48
N ASP A 5 0.32 -4.65 -9.60
CA ASP A 5 0.78 -4.26 -10.94
C ASP A 5 0.68 -2.75 -11.25
N PHE A 6 0.16 -1.95 -10.32
CA PHE A 6 -0.06 -0.50 -10.50
C PHE A 6 0.34 0.22 -9.22
N PRO A 7 1.09 1.33 -9.31
CA PRO A 7 1.50 2.11 -8.15
C PRO A 7 0.28 2.76 -7.49
N VAL A 8 0.41 3.13 -6.23
CA VAL A 8 -0.64 3.78 -5.44
C VAL A 8 -0.08 5.07 -4.85
N LYS A 9 -0.83 6.17 -4.92
CA LYS A 9 -0.52 7.43 -4.22
C LYS A 9 -1.33 7.54 -2.93
N PRO A 10 -0.79 8.19 -1.87
CA PRO A 10 -1.54 8.47 -0.65
C PRO A 10 -2.86 9.21 -0.92
N GLU A 11 -2.83 10.22 -1.79
CA GLU A 11 -3.99 11.06 -2.12
C GLU A 11 -5.09 10.24 -2.80
N TRP A 12 -4.72 9.30 -3.68
CA TRP A 12 -5.70 8.44 -4.35
C TRP A 12 -6.45 7.54 -3.38
N VAL A 13 -5.74 7.00 -2.38
CA VAL A 13 -6.35 6.21 -1.31
C VAL A 13 -7.27 7.10 -0.48
N TYR A 14 -6.76 8.25 -0.07
CA TYR A 14 -7.48 9.21 0.76
C TYR A 14 -8.79 9.65 0.12
N ASP A 15 -8.75 10.10 -1.14
CA ASP A 15 -9.93 10.51 -1.90
C ASP A 15 -10.92 9.35 -2.06
N THR A 16 -10.41 8.13 -2.29
CA THR A 16 -11.27 6.93 -2.36
C THR A 16 -11.98 6.67 -1.03
N HIS A 17 -11.29 6.84 0.12
CA HIS A 17 -11.89 6.65 1.44
C HIS A 17 -12.98 7.69 1.75
N GLN A 18 -12.89 8.90 1.18
CA GLN A 18 -13.96 9.90 1.31
C GLN A 18 -15.26 9.47 0.61
N LEU A 19 -15.16 8.64 -0.43
CA LEU A 19 -16.31 8.15 -1.21
C LEU A 19 -16.91 6.85 -0.68
N CYS A 20 -16.17 6.10 0.14
CA CYS A 20 -16.67 4.90 0.77
C CYS A 20 -17.97 5.17 1.53
N GLN A 21 -18.91 4.25 1.55
CA GLN A 21 -20.06 4.26 2.47
C GLN A 21 -20.25 2.84 3.01
N PRO A 22 -20.67 2.68 4.28
CA PRO A 22 -20.99 1.36 4.83
C PRO A 22 -21.93 0.58 3.92
N GLU A 23 -21.66 -0.72 3.73
CA GLU A 23 -22.46 -1.64 2.91
C GLU A 23 -22.65 -1.28 1.42
N MET A 24 -22.00 -0.23 0.92
CA MET A 24 -21.99 0.15 -0.50
C MET A 24 -21.45 -0.98 -1.36
N LEU A 25 -22.02 -1.18 -2.55
CA LEU A 25 -21.46 -2.14 -3.51
C LEU A 25 -20.10 -1.67 -3.99
N VAL A 26 -19.15 -2.60 -4.13
CA VAL A 26 -17.82 -2.29 -4.65
C VAL A 26 -17.91 -1.69 -6.07
N ASP A 27 -18.86 -2.15 -6.89
CA ASP A 27 -19.07 -1.62 -8.24
C ASP A 27 -19.53 -0.15 -8.23
N ASP A 28 -20.35 0.25 -7.24
CA ASP A 28 -20.79 1.64 -7.08
C ASP A 28 -19.62 2.53 -6.68
N LEU A 29 -18.78 2.07 -5.75
CA LEU A 29 -17.54 2.78 -5.38
C LEU A 29 -16.64 2.96 -6.60
N ILE A 30 -16.45 1.91 -7.41
CA ILE A 30 -15.65 1.97 -8.64
C ILE A 30 -16.22 3.03 -9.59
N GLY A 31 -17.54 3.05 -9.79
CA GLY A 31 -18.22 4.04 -10.62
C GLY A 31 -17.92 5.47 -10.15
N GLN A 32 -18.05 5.74 -8.85
CA GLN A 32 -17.80 7.06 -8.27
C GLN A 32 -16.34 7.49 -8.40
N VAL A 33 -15.40 6.61 -8.05
CA VAL A 33 -13.96 6.88 -8.11
C VAL A 33 -13.53 7.24 -9.53
N LEU A 34 -13.97 6.47 -10.53
CA LEU A 34 -13.58 6.69 -11.92
C LEU A 34 -14.02 8.04 -12.49
N GLN A 35 -15.03 8.67 -11.90
CA GLN A 35 -15.54 9.99 -12.29
C GLN A 35 -14.87 11.15 -11.52
N THR A 36 -14.33 10.88 -10.34
CA THR A 36 -14.00 11.93 -9.36
C THR A 36 -12.52 12.00 -9.00
N THR A 37 -11.80 10.87 -8.93
CA THR A 37 -10.41 10.81 -8.41
C THR A 37 -9.43 10.30 -9.47
N MET A 38 -8.12 10.32 -9.15
CA MET A 38 -7.03 9.79 -10.01
C MET A 38 -7.03 10.34 -11.45
N ARG A 39 -7.51 11.58 -11.65
CA ARG A 39 -7.69 12.18 -13.00
C ARG A 39 -6.40 12.32 -13.80
N GLU A 40 -5.27 12.41 -13.10
CA GLU A 40 -3.92 12.41 -13.69
C GLU A 40 -3.54 11.10 -14.38
N LEU A 41 -4.23 9.99 -14.07
CA LEU A 41 -4.08 8.75 -14.81
C LEU A 41 -4.90 8.87 -16.11
N GLY A 42 -4.20 8.98 -17.25
CA GLY A 42 -4.80 9.28 -18.55
C GLY A 42 -5.77 8.24 -19.14
N GLY A 43 -5.97 7.07 -18.51
CA GLY A 43 -6.88 6.03 -19.02
C GLY A 43 -7.72 5.38 -17.93
N GLU A 44 -9.02 5.17 -18.20
CA GLU A 44 -9.95 4.52 -17.27
C GLU A 44 -9.48 3.14 -16.86
N LYS A 45 -8.94 2.34 -17.79
CA LYS A 45 -8.38 1.02 -17.48
C LYS A 45 -7.26 1.08 -16.43
N THR A 46 -6.37 2.08 -16.55
CA THR A 46 -5.29 2.30 -15.58
C THR A 46 -5.84 2.73 -14.23
N ARG A 47 -6.82 3.64 -14.20
CA ARG A 47 -7.52 4.03 -12.97
C ARG A 47 -8.19 2.84 -12.29
N ARG A 48 -8.93 2.02 -13.04
CA ARG A 48 -9.61 0.82 -12.55
C ARG A 48 -8.61 -0.18 -11.96
N ASN A 49 -7.50 -0.43 -12.64
CA ASN A 49 -6.50 -1.38 -12.12
C ASN A 49 -5.76 -0.84 -10.88
N THR A 50 -5.51 0.47 -10.83
CA THR A 50 -4.96 1.14 -9.64
C THR A 50 -5.92 1.02 -8.47
N LEU A 51 -7.21 1.32 -8.70
CA LEU A 51 -8.27 1.16 -7.72
C LEU A 51 -8.42 -0.28 -7.25
N SER A 52 -8.22 -1.28 -8.11
CA SER A 52 -8.19 -2.68 -7.69
C SER A 52 -7.10 -2.99 -6.66
N ASN A 53 -5.95 -2.31 -6.71
CA ASN A 53 -4.92 -2.44 -5.66
C ASN A 53 -5.36 -1.75 -4.37
N ILE A 54 -5.96 -0.55 -4.46
CA ILE A 54 -6.50 0.17 -3.30
C ILE A 54 -7.57 -0.67 -2.60
N ILE A 55 -8.57 -1.16 -3.34
CA ILE A 55 -9.65 -2.00 -2.80
C ILE A 55 -9.09 -3.29 -2.18
N ARG A 56 -8.05 -3.89 -2.76
CA ARG A 56 -7.47 -5.15 -2.26
C ARG A 56 -6.79 -5.00 -0.91
N TYR A 57 -6.10 -3.88 -0.69
CA TYR A 57 -5.19 -3.73 0.46
C TYR A 57 -5.70 -2.75 1.53
N LEU A 58 -6.56 -1.81 1.14
CA LEU A 58 -6.86 -0.62 1.93
C LEU A 58 -8.35 -0.43 2.20
N ILE A 59 -9.23 -1.26 1.63
CA ILE A 59 -10.66 -1.20 1.86
C ILE A 59 -11.15 -2.58 2.28
N ARG A 60 -11.77 -2.65 3.45
CA ARG A 60 -12.38 -3.88 3.93
C ARG A 60 -13.69 -4.13 3.19
N THR A 61 -13.81 -5.33 2.62
CA THR A 61 -15.00 -5.74 1.86
C THR A 61 -15.52 -7.08 2.34
N GLU A 62 -16.83 -7.28 2.18
CA GLU A 62 -17.53 -8.51 2.52
C GLU A 62 -18.10 -9.18 1.26
N GLY A 63 -18.14 -10.51 1.27
CA GLY A 63 -18.49 -11.33 0.11
C GLY A 63 -17.28 -11.78 -0.72
N ALA A 64 -17.54 -12.70 -1.66
CA ALA A 64 -16.47 -13.26 -2.50
C ALA A 64 -15.87 -12.17 -3.43
N PRO A 65 -14.55 -12.16 -3.67
CA PRO A 65 -13.89 -11.16 -4.52
C PRO A 65 -14.45 -11.02 -5.93
N SER A 66 -15.01 -12.10 -6.49
CA SER A 66 -15.62 -12.15 -7.82
C SER A 66 -17.14 -11.91 -7.83
N SER A 67 -17.76 -11.71 -6.66
CA SER A 67 -19.20 -11.51 -6.56
C SER A 67 -19.61 -10.09 -6.93
N ARG A 68 -20.67 -9.95 -7.72
CA ARG A 68 -21.36 -8.66 -7.95
C ARG A 68 -22.07 -8.14 -6.70
N SER A 69 -22.28 -8.99 -5.71
CA SER A 69 -22.83 -8.61 -4.41
C SER A 69 -21.76 -8.22 -3.38
N ARG A 70 -20.48 -8.11 -3.80
CA ARG A 70 -19.40 -7.70 -2.91
C ARG A 70 -19.65 -6.28 -2.43
N LYS A 71 -19.64 -6.09 -1.12
CA LYS A 71 -19.92 -4.81 -0.46
C LYS A 71 -18.73 -4.35 0.36
N LEU A 72 -18.69 -3.06 0.67
CA LEU A 72 -17.84 -2.53 1.72
C LEU A 72 -18.35 -3.06 3.06
N ALA A 73 -17.43 -3.32 3.99
CA ALA A 73 -17.81 -3.72 5.35
C ALA A 73 -18.65 -2.62 6.03
N GLU A 74 -19.52 -3.01 6.95
CA GLU A 74 -20.29 -2.06 7.77
C GLU A 74 -19.36 -1.12 8.55
N THR A 75 -18.21 -1.66 9.00
CA THR A 75 -17.18 -0.93 9.75
C THR A 75 -15.79 -1.11 9.14
N ASP A 76 -15.11 0.02 8.91
CA ASP A 76 -13.71 0.06 8.47
C ASP A 76 -12.97 1.18 9.22
N ALA A 77 -12.08 0.79 10.13
CA ALA A 77 -11.35 1.70 10.99
C ALA A 77 -10.40 2.63 10.20
N LEU A 78 -9.87 2.16 9.07
CA LEU A 78 -8.96 2.95 8.24
C LEU A 78 -9.71 4.00 7.43
N VAL A 79 -10.89 3.64 6.89
CA VAL A 79 -11.78 4.61 6.25
C VAL A 79 -12.25 5.65 7.27
N ALA A 80 -12.63 5.21 8.48
CA ALA A 80 -13.02 6.13 9.55
C ALA A 80 -11.89 7.10 9.93
N ALA A 81 -10.66 6.61 10.07
CA ALA A 81 -9.50 7.44 10.37
C ALA A 81 -9.19 8.44 9.23
N ALA A 82 -9.27 8.00 7.97
CA ALA A 82 -9.05 8.85 6.81
C ALA A 82 -10.07 10.01 6.69
N ARG A 83 -11.23 9.93 7.34
CA ARG A 83 -12.20 11.04 7.39
C ARG A 83 -11.93 12.03 8.51
N GLN A 84 -11.17 11.62 9.53
CA GLN A 84 -10.90 12.42 10.72
C GLN A 84 -9.55 13.12 10.67
N TRP A 85 -8.60 12.55 9.94
CA TRP A 85 -7.21 12.99 9.91
C TRP A 85 -6.78 13.34 8.49
N PRO A 86 -5.89 14.32 8.29
CA PRO A 86 -5.41 14.66 6.95
C PRO A 86 -4.58 13.52 6.35
N VAL A 87 -4.49 13.50 5.01
CA VAL A 87 -3.75 12.47 4.25
C VAL A 87 -2.32 12.27 4.77
N THR A 88 -1.63 13.34 5.16
CA THR A 88 -0.25 13.30 5.66
C THR A 88 -0.11 12.54 6.98
N SER A 89 -1.16 12.49 7.79
CA SER A 89 -1.21 11.72 9.04
C SER A 89 -1.49 10.24 8.78
N VAL A 90 -2.38 9.91 7.84
CA VAL A 90 -2.84 8.54 7.60
C VAL A 90 -2.03 7.76 6.57
N GLN A 91 -1.27 8.45 5.70
CA GLN A 91 -0.42 7.80 4.70
C GLN A 91 0.52 6.72 5.26
N PRO A 92 1.14 6.84 6.45
CA PRO A 92 2.01 5.78 6.94
C PRO A 92 1.24 4.45 7.12
N ILE A 93 -0.02 4.53 7.56
CA ILE A 93 -0.88 3.37 7.75
C ILE A 93 -1.23 2.72 6.40
N TYR A 94 -1.45 3.53 5.36
CA TYR A 94 -1.68 3.00 4.01
C TYR A 94 -0.46 2.21 3.52
N LEU A 95 0.74 2.78 3.67
CA LEU A 95 1.97 2.09 3.26
C LEU A 95 2.15 0.81 4.04
N THR A 96 2.04 0.86 5.37
CA THR A 96 2.20 -0.32 6.22
C THR A 96 1.22 -1.44 5.87
N ARG A 97 -0.05 -1.13 5.56
CA ARG A 97 -0.99 -2.16 5.10
C ARG A 97 -0.58 -2.77 3.76
N ILE A 98 -0.12 -1.97 2.80
CA ILE A 98 0.40 -2.49 1.53
C ILE A 98 1.58 -3.43 1.80
N LEU A 99 2.52 -3.04 2.67
CA LEU A 99 3.68 -3.85 3.04
C LEU A 99 3.26 -5.17 3.67
N LEU A 100 2.42 -5.14 4.70
CA LEU A 100 2.03 -6.34 5.43
C LEU A 100 1.21 -7.31 4.57
N LEU A 101 0.37 -6.81 3.65
CA LEU A 101 -0.56 -7.64 2.89
C LEU A 101 -0.05 -8.04 1.48
N ASN A 102 1.09 -7.51 1.03
CA ASN A 102 1.71 -7.90 -0.24
C ASN A 102 3.12 -8.44 -0.03
N ASP A 103 3.32 -9.73 -0.31
CA ASP A 103 4.59 -10.43 -0.05
C ASP A 103 5.80 -9.84 -0.80
N VAL A 104 5.59 -9.29 -2.00
CA VAL A 104 6.67 -8.65 -2.78
C VAL A 104 7.03 -7.29 -2.21
N ALA A 105 6.03 -6.48 -1.84
CA ALA A 105 6.24 -5.20 -1.18
C ALA A 105 6.95 -5.38 0.17
N TYR A 106 6.51 -6.37 0.95
CA TYR A 106 7.14 -6.78 2.21
C TYR A 106 8.62 -7.13 2.02
N ALA A 107 8.92 -8.04 1.09
CA ALA A 107 10.29 -8.48 0.85
C ALA A 107 11.18 -7.33 0.36
N ALA A 108 10.63 -6.42 -0.45
CA ALA A 108 11.36 -5.25 -0.94
C ALA A 108 11.66 -4.27 0.18
N ALA A 109 10.68 -3.96 1.05
CA ALA A 109 10.88 -3.13 2.21
C ALA A 109 11.89 -3.73 3.19
N ARG A 110 11.79 -5.04 3.47
CA ARG A 110 12.76 -5.77 4.30
C ARG A 110 14.18 -5.66 3.73
N PHE A 111 14.37 -5.88 2.43
CA PHE A 111 15.67 -5.75 1.79
C PHE A 111 16.23 -4.33 1.93
N VAL A 112 15.39 -3.32 1.72
CA VAL A 112 15.81 -1.91 1.84
C VAL A 112 16.21 -1.61 3.28
N ALA A 113 15.37 -1.95 4.25
CA ALA A 113 15.61 -1.69 5.67
C ALA A 113 16.87 -2.40 6.23
N GLN A 114 17.26 -3.54 5.65
CA GLN A 114 18.45 -4.29 6.06
C GLN A 114 19.75 -3.79 5.43
N ARG A 115 19.68 -3.08 4.30
CA ARG A 115 20.86 -2.79 3.47
C ARG A 115 21.16 -1.31 3.27
N TYR A 116 20.20 -0.43 3.52
CA TYR A 116 20.33 0.99 3.25
C TYR A 116 19.87 1.83 4.44
N ASP A 117 20.56 2.94 4.64
CA ASP A 117 20.21 3.99 5.59
C ASP A 117 19.61 5.22 4.89
N VAL A 118 18.98 6.09 5.68
CA VAL A 118 18.44 7.36 5.16
C VAL A 118 19.59 8.19 4.59
N GLY A 119 19.41 8.68 3.37
CA GLY A 119 20.39 9.41 2.59
C GLY A 119 21.09 8.57 1.52
N ASP A 120 21.02 7.25 1.61
CA ASP A 120 21.66 6.36 0.64
C ASP A 120 21.04 6.45 -0.75
N THR A 121 21.85 6.12 -1.75
CA THR A 121 21.39 5.95 -3.13
C THR A 121 20.95 4.51 -3.34
N ILE A 122 19.74 4.34 -3.86
CA ILE A 122 19.12 3.04 -4.13
C ILE A 122 18.75 2.97 -5.60
N THR A 123 19.07 1.86 -6.26
CA THR A 123 18.62 1.62 -7.63
C THR A 123 17.44 0.66 -7.65
N ARG A 124 16.49 0.90 -8.57
CA ARG A 124 15.39 -0.05 -8.81
C ARG A 124 15.90 -1.43 -9.24
N SER A 125 17.05 -1.49 -9.92
CA SER A 125 17.70 -2.73 -10.34
C SER A 125 18.10 -3.60 -9.15
N ASP A 126 18.65 -3.02 -8.08
CA ASP A 126 19.11 -3.78 -6.91
C ASP A 126 17.91 -4.43 -6.20
N ILE A 127 16.85 -3.65 -5.95
CA ILE A 127 15.61 -4.16 -5.37
C ILE A 127 15.03 -5.26 -6.27
N ARG A 128 14.98 -5.03 -7.59
CA ARG A 128 14.46 -6.00 -8.55
C ARG A 128 15.25 -7.31 -8.52
N GLN A 129 16.58 -7.25 -8.49
CA GLN A 129 17.42 -8.44 -8.47
C GLN A 129 17.19 -9.26 -7.20
N GLN A 130 17.10 -8.59 -6.04
CA GLN A 130 16.76 -9.26 -4.80
C GLN A 130 15.40 -9.97 -4.90
N ILE A 131 14.37 -9.27 -5.34
CA ILE A 131 13.02 -9.86 -5.43
C ILE A 131 12.96 -11.00 -6.46
N ILE A 132 13.67 -10.90 -7.58
CA ILE A 132 13.76 -12.00 -8.56
C ILE A 132 14.40 -13.24 -7.91
N SER A 133 15.42 -13.08 -7.07
CA SER A 133 16.06 -14.23 -6.40
C SER A 133 15.11 -14.97 -5.45
N GLU A 134 14.16 -14.26 -4.82
CA GLU A 134 13.22 -14.84 -3.86
C GLU A 134 11.93 -15.37 -4.51
N PHE A 135 11.38 -14.69 -5.52
CA PHE A 135 10.08 -15.00 -6.11
C PHE A 135 10.13 -15.49 -7.58
N GLY A 136 11.32 -15.55 -8.16
CA GLY A 136 11.57 -15.90 -9.56
C GLY A 136 11.25 -14.77 -10.54
N GLU A 137 11.81 -14.87 -11.75
CA GLU A 137 11.62 -13.87 -12.81
C GLU A 137 10.30 -14.08 -13.57
N ARG A 138 9.20 -13.60 -12.98
CA ARG A 138 7.87 -13.64 -13.61
C ARG A 138 7.36 -12.22 -13.85
N LYS A 139 6.64 -12.00 -14.96
CA LYS A 139 6.08 -10.68 -15.31
C LYS A 139 5.33 -10.00 -14.15
N VAL A 140 4.52 -10.76 -13.42
CA VAL A 140 3.76 -10.26 -12.25
C VAL A 140 4.67 -9.77 -11.11
N VAL A 141 5.81 -10.44 -10.90
CA VAL A 141 6.81 -10.03 -9.90
C VAL A 141 7.49 -8.74 -10.35
N LEU A 142 7.91 -8.68 -11.61
CA LEU A 142 8.59 -7.50 -12.19
C LEU A 142 7.70 -6.25 -12.12
N ASN A 143 6.43 -6.40 -12.47
CA ASN A 143 5.44 -5.33 -12.38
C ASN A 143 5.21 -4.88 -10.93
N ALA A 144 5.11 -5.84 -10.00
CA ALA A 144 4.94 -5.56 -8.59
C ALA A 144 6.09 -4.73 -8.02
N VAL A 145 7.35 -5.11 -8.31
CA VAL A 145 8.52 -4.32 -7.89
C VAL A 145 8.50 -2.93 -8.48
N SER A 146 8.28 -2.81 -9.79
CA SER A 146 8.29 -1.49 -10.44
C SER A 146 7.22 -0.57 -9.88
N SER A 147 6.02 -1.10 -9.66
CA SER A 147 4.89 -0.36 -9.11
C SER A 147 5.13 -0.01 -7.64
N PHE A 148 5.67 -0.93 -6.86
CA PHE A 148 5.95 -0.70 -5.45
C PHE A 148 7.05 0.35 -5.24
N VAL A 149 8.14 0.32 -6.01
CA VAL A 149 9.17 1.37 -5.96
C VAL A 149 8.59 2.75 -6.30
N ARG A 150 7.68 2.82 -7.28
CA ARG A 150 6.98 4.07 -7.61
C ARG A 150 5.99 4.48 -6.53
N THR A 151 5.36 3.54 -5.82
CA THR A 151 4.58 3.82 -4.61
C THR A 151 5.47 4.44 -3.52
N LEU A 152 6.66 3.90 -3.25
CA LEU A 152 7.57 4.48 -2.26
C LEU A 152 7.99 5.93 -2.60
N ASP A 153 8.16 6.23 -3.88
CA ASP A 153 8.38 7.60 -4.38
C ASP A 153 7.17 8.51 -4.12
N TYR A 154 5.96 8.04 -4.42
CA TYR A 154 4.73 8.78 -4.13
C TYR A 154 4.48 9.03 -2.64
N PHE A 155 4.95 8.13 -1.78
CA PHE A 155 4.87 8.27 -0.33
C PHE A 155 6.03 9.11 0.24
N GLY A 156 6.94 9.59 -0.60
CA GLY A 156 8.10 10.39 -0.18
C GLY A 156 9.14 9.62 0.63
N VAL A 157 9.06 8.27 0.65
CA VAL A 157 10.07 7.40 1.25
C VAL A 157 11.31 7.38 0.36
N PHE A 158 11.08 7.27 -0.95
CA PHE A 158 12.08 7.48 -1.98
C PHE A 158 11.87 8.83 -2.65
N VAL A 159 12.95 9.42 -3.15
CA VAL A 159 12.88 10.59 -4.02
C VAL A 159 13.74 10.31 -5.24
N ALA A 160 13.14 10.38 -6.43
CA ALA A 160 13.87 10.19 -7.68
C ALA A 160 15.03 11.20 -7.80
N THR A 161 16.21 10.73 -8.21
CA THR A 161 17.39 11.57 -8.45
C THR A 161 17.71 11.64 -9.94
N GLU A 162 18.81 12.30 -10.30
CA GLU A 162 19.37 12.21 -11.65
C GLU A 162 19.72 10.75 -11.96
N GLY A 163 19.25 10.25 -13.11
CA GLY A 163 19.40 8.85 -13.53
C GLY A 163 18.09 8.07 -13.47
N HIS A 164 17.78 7.36 -14.56
CA HIS A 164 16.52 6.61 -14.66
C HIS A 164 16.50 5.42 -13.69
N GLY A 165 15.55 5.45 -12.75
CA GLY A 165 15.37 4.38 -11.75
C GLY A 165 16.37 4.45 -10.59
N VAL A 166 17.02 5.60 -10.41
CA VAL A 166 17.87 5.90 -9.25
C VAL A 166 17.09 6.78 -8.29
N TYR A 167 17.15 6.44 -7.01
CA TYR A 167 16.42 7.10 -5.94
C TYR A 167 17.34 7.38 -4.77
N ARG A 168 17.02 8.41 -4.00
CA ARG A 168 17.55 8.62 -2.65
C ARG A 168 16.56 8.08 -1.63
N PHE A 169 17.06 7.37 -0.62
CA PHE A 169 16.25 7.04 0.55
C PHE A 169 16.03 8.32 1.37
N ASN A 170 14.87 8.94 1.20
CA ASN A 170 14.58 10.26 1.76
C ASN A 170 14.24 10.20 3.25
N GLY A 171 13.51 9.17 3.67
CA GLY A 171 13.20 9.00 5.08
C GLY A 171 12.10 7.98 5.36
N ARG A 172 11.84 7.81 6.65
CA ARG A 172 10.78 6.95 7.18
C ARG A 172 9.55 7.78 7.49
N LEU A 173 8.38 7.20 7.25
CA LEU A 173 7.12 7.81 7.63
C LEU A 173 6.89 7.67 9.13
N ARG A 174 6.49 8.76 9.79
CA ARG A 174 6.19 8.76 11.22
C ARG A 174 4.71 8.53 11.46
N ILE A 175 4.42 7.67 12.43
CA ILE A 175 3.06 7.31 12.82
C ILE A 175 2.75 8.02 14.12
N SER A 176 1.62 8.73 14.15
CA SER A 176 1.17 9.37 15.40
C SER A 176 0.60 8.32 16.36
N VAL A 177 0.64 8.61 17.65
CA VAL A 177 0.18 7.69 18.69
C VAL A 177 -1.31 7.36 18.51
N GLU A 178 -2.10 8.32 18.03
CA GLU A 178 -3.53 8.19 17.77
C GLU A 178 -3.85 7.18 16.67
N LEU A 179 -2.94 7.00 15.71
CA LEU A 179 -3.09 6.05 14.60
C LEU A 179 -2.40 4.70 14.86
N PHE A 180 -1.65 4.58 15.96
CA PHE A 180 -1.00 3.33 16.36
C PHE A 180 -1.96 2.12 16.45
N PRO A 181 -3.22 2.23 16.92
CA PRO A 181 -4.14 1.10 16.91
C PRO A 181 -4.38 0.51 15.51
N LEU A 182 -4.28 1.30 14.44
CA LEU A 182 -4.45 0.82 13.07
C LEU A 182 -3.27 -0.06 12.61
N LEU A 183 -2.07 0.15 13.17
CA LEU A 183 -0.93 -0.74 12.96
C LEU A 183 -1.17 -2.10 13.60
N ILE A 184 -1.70 -2.10 14.82
CA ILE A 184 -2.07 -3.33 15.52
C ILE A 184 -3.11 -4.10 14.70
N LEU A 185 -4.15 -3.43 14.20
CA LEU A 185 -5.15 -4.07 13.35
C LEU A 185 -4.52 -4.68 12.09
N ALA A 186 -3.64 -3.94 11.40
CA ALA A 186 -2.94 -4.45 10.21
C ALA A 186 -2.05 -5.67 10.53
N TRP A 187 -1.37 -5.68 11.68
CA TRP A 187 -0.60 -6.82 12.16
C TRP A 187 -1.50 -8.04 12.41
N LEU A 188 -2.57 -7.87 13.17
CA LEU A 188 -3.50 -8.96 13.48
C LEU A 188 -4.14 -9.55 12.21
N GLU A 189 -4.44 -8.72 11.21
CA GLU A 189 -4.92 -9.18 9.90
C GLU A 189 -3.89 -10.05 9.17
N ARG A 190 -2.61 -9.68 9.22
CA ARG A 190 -1.53 -10.42 8.55
C ARG A 190 -1.25 -11.77 9.20
N TYR A 191 -1.10 -11.79 10.52
CA TYR A 191 -0.65 -12.98 11.25
C TYR A 191 -1.80 -13.85 11.77
N GLN A 192 -3.04 -13.35 11.72
CA GLN A 192 -4.25 -14.07 12.13
C GLN A 192 -4.12 -14.72 13.53
N THR A 193 -3.44 -14.02 14.44
CA THR A 193 -3.19 -14.46 15.82
C THR A 193 -3.93 -13.56 16.80
N PRO A 194 -4.52 -14.10 17.88
CA PRO A 194 -5.12 -13.28 18.94
C PRO A 194 -4.07 -12.67 19.89
N GLN A 195 -2.79 -13.07 19.77
CA GLN A 195 -1.70 -12.62 20.64
C GLN A 195 -0.63 -11.89 19.83
N ILE A 196 -0.10 -10.80 20.39
CA ILE A 196 1.01 -10.03 19.81
C ILE A 196 2.28 -10.40 20.55
N ASP A 197 3.20 -11.05 19.85
CA ASP A 197 4.59 -11.13 20.27
C ASP A 197 5.22 -9.74 20.12
N LEU A 198 5.59 -9.13 21.25
CA LEU A 198 6.13 -7.76 21.27
C LEU A 198 7.51 -7.65 20.62
N GLU A 199 8.31 -8.71 20.64
CA GLU A 199 9.61 -8.72 19.99
C GLU A 199 9.45 -8.83 18.48
N ALA A 200 8.58 -9.74 18.02
CA ALA A 200 8.24 -9.85 16.61
C ALA A 200 7.61 -8.54 16.08
N PHE A 201 6.67 -7.96 16.82
CA PHE A 201 6.03 -6.70 16.45
C PHE A 201 7.03 -5.54 16.41
N ARG A 202 7.94 -5.45 17.38
CA ARG A 202 8.97 -4.40 17.41
C ARG A 202 9.93 -4.51 16.24
N ASN A 203 10.26 -5.72 15.80
CA ASN A 203 11.25 -5.97 14.74
C ASN A 203 10.63 -6.08 13.34
N GLU A 204 9.35 -5.77 13.19
CA GLU A 204 8.60 -5.84 11.94
C GLU A 204 9.13 -4.86 10.88
N PRO A 205 9.67 -5.34 9.74
CA PRO A 205 10.18 -4.47 8.67
C PRO A 205 9.16 -3.44 8.15
N ALA A 206 7.86 -3.72 8.18
CA ALA A 206 6.83 -2.80 7.73
C ALA A 206 6.60 -1.58 8.65
N PHE A 207 7.21 -1.56 9.85
CA PHE A 207 7.12 -0.48 10.82
C PHE A 207 8.40 0.37 10.92
N HIS A 208 9.44 0.05 10.13
CA HIS A 208 10.72 0.76 10.06
C HIS A 208 11.03 1.24 8.64
#